data_AF-A0A6B3GUM0-F1
#
_entry.id   AF-A0A6B3GUM0-F1
#
_cell.length_a   1.000
_cell.length_b   1.000
_cell.length_c   1.000
_cell.angle_alpha   90.00
_cell.angle_beta   90.00
_cell.angle_gamma   90.00
#
_symmetry.space_group_name_H-M   'P 1'
#
loop_
_entity.id
_entity.type
_entity.pdbx_description
1 polymer ?
#
loop_
_entity_poly.entity_id
_entity_poly.type
_entity_poly.pdbx_seq_one_letter_code
_entity_poly.pdbx_strand_id
1 'polypeptide(L)'
;QLFGEWGDAPPAQELYLRLFRIGIPVWFDDGPYFAQVGASLLAPGDVALVVSRSGENAIAMKFLEIAREHGALTAVITGNPQSPLATEADVPLNTGTGVGGSWTDYFAGRSSDTLV
;
A
#
# COMPACT_ATOMS: atom_id res chain seq x y z
N GLN A 1 5.26 1.84 8.93
CA GLN A 1 4.20 0.81 8.86
C GLN A 1 3.80 0.53 7.42
N LEU A 2 3.66 -0.73 7.03
CA LEU A 2 3.20 -1.15 5.71
C LEU A 2 1.82 -1.81 5.82
N PHE A 3 0.89 -1.42 4.95
CA PHE A 3 -0.44 -2.02 4.85
C PHE A 3 -0.74 -2.52 3.45
N GLY A 4 -1.36 -3.69 3.35
CA GLY A 4 -1.92 -4.23 2.11
C GLY A 4 -2.73 -5.49 2.40
N GLU A 5 -3.97 -5.54 1.95
CA GLU A 5 -4.89 -6.66 2.22
C GLU A 5 -5.28 -7.42 0.94
N TRP A 6 -5.77 -8.65 1.09
CA TRP A 6 -6.20 -9.51 -0.01
C TRP A 6 -5.14 -9.65 -1.13
N GLY A 7 -5.45 -9.26 -2.37
CA GLY A 7 -4.55 -9.37 -3.52
C GLY A 7 -3.33 -8.43 -3.46
N ASP A 8 -3.39 -7.42 -2.60
CA ASP A 8 -2.30 -6.47 -2.36
C ASP A 8 -1.37 -6.93 -1.23
N ALA A 9 -1.74 -7.94 -0.44
CA ALA A 9 -0.90 -8.47 0.63
C ALA A 9 0.38 -9.17 0.13
N PRO A 10 0.37 -10.07 -0.88
CA PRO A 10 1.60 -10.72 -1.34
C PRO A 10 2.73 -9.77 -1.79
N PRO A 11 2.50 -8.73 -2.62
CA PRO A 11 3.57 -7.79 -2.98
C PRO A 11 3.98 -6.91 -1.79
N ALA A 12 3.08 -6.60 -0.88
CA ALA A 12 3.42 -5.89 0.35
C ALA A 12 4.32 -6.73 1.26
N GLN A 13 4.04 -8.04 1.40
CA GLN A 13 4.91 -8.96 2.14
C GLN A 13 6.30 -9.08 1.50
N GLU A 14 6.39 -9.14 0.16
CA GLU A 14 7.69 -9.12 -0.53
C GLU A 14 8.45 -7.80 -0.29
N LEU A 15 7.75 -6.66 -0.34
CA LEU A 15 8.34 -5.37 -0.02
C LEU A 15 8.84 -5.31 1.42
N TYR A 16 8.06 -5.81 2.37
CA TYR A 16 8.45 -5.98 3.77
C TYR A 16 9.77 -6.76 3.89
N LEU A 17 9.86 -7.94 3.24
CA LEU A 17 11.06 -8.77 3.26
C LEU A 17 12.27 -8.02 2.67
N ARG A 18 12.08 -7.27 1.59
CA ARG A 18 13.16 -6.50 0.96
C ARG A 18 13.67 -5.36 1.82
N LEU A 19 12.77 -4.60 2.44
CA LEU A 19 13.11 -3.53 3.37
C LEU A 19 13.82 -4.08 4.61
N PHE A 20 13.29 -5.17 5.17
CA PHE A 20 13.88 -5.86 6.30
C PHE A 20 15.30 -6.35 5.99
N ARG A 21 15.50 -6.94 4.81
CA ARG A 21 16.81 -7.45 4.34
C ARG A 21 17.89 -6.36 4.25
N ILE A 22 17.51 -5.10 4.01
CA ILE A 22 18.46 -3.97 3.95
C ILE A 22 18.52 -3.17 5.26
N GLY A 23 17.96 -3.71 6.35
CA GLY A 23 18.05 -3.12 7.69
C GLY A 23 17.09 -1.96 7.94
N ILE A 24 16.04 -1.80 7.13
CA ILE A 24 15.00 -0.80 7.37
C ILE A 24 13.95 -1.40 8.33
N PRO A 25 13.69 -0.76 9.48
CA PRO A 25 12.61 -1.16 10.37
C PRO A 25 11.26 -1.05 9.65
N VAL A 26 10.55 -2.17 9.57
CA VAL A 26 9.27 -2.24 8.88
C VAL A 26 8.40 -3.28 9.57
N TRP A 27 7.10 -3.04 9.59
CA TRP A 27 6.07 -3.98 10.04
C TRP A 27 4.96 -3.99 9.00
N PHE A 28 4.33 -5.14 8.84
CA PHE A 28 3.31 -5.39 7.83
C PHE A 28 2.01 -5.84 8.49
N ASP A 29 0.90 -5.22 8.10
CA ASP A 29 -0.45 -5.61 8.47
C ASP A 29 -1.32 -5.81 7.23
N ASP A 30 -2.17 -6.83 7.25
CA ASP A 30 -3.15 -7.15 6.20
C ASP A 30 -4.60 -7.17 6.72
N GLY A 31 -4.80 -6.72 7.96
CA GLY A 31 -6.09 -6.72 8.64
C GLY A 31 -6.47 -5.36 9.22
N PRO A 32 -7.77 -5.01 9.26
CA PRO A 32 -8.24 -3.67 9.62
C PRO A 32 -7.89 -3.26 11.05
N TYR A 33 -7.98 -4.19 12.01
CA TYR A 33 -7.67 -3.90 13.42
C TYR A 33 -6.19 -3.57 13.61
N PHE A 34 -5.30 -4.40 13.07
CA PHE A 34 -3.87 -4.20 13.20
C PHE A 34 -3.39 -2.98 12.40
N ALA A 35 -3.97 -2.71 11.24
CA ALA A 35 -3.68 -1.50 10.47
C ALA A 35 -3.91 -0.22 11.30
N GLN A 36 -5.07 -0.09 11.96
CA GLN A 36 -5.37 1.08 12.78
C GLN A 36 -4.43 1.21 13.99
N VAL A 37 -4.15 0.09 14.66
CA VAL A 37 -3.18 0.07 15.77
C VAL A 37 -1.80 0.49 15.28
N GLY A 38 -1.29 -0.13 14.22
CA GLY A 38 0.01 0.20 13.62
C GLY A 38 0.11 1.65 13.17
N ALA A 39 -0.95 2.21 12.58
CA ALA A 39 -0.99 3.63 12.18
C ALA A 39 -0.92 4.58 13.39
N SER A 40 -1.65 4.27 14.47
CA SER A 40 -1.67 5.10 15.70
C SER A 40 -0.34 5.11 16.47
N LEU A 41 0.55 4.17 16.18
CA LEU A 41 1.87 4.08 16.81
C LEU A 41 2.94 4.89 16.06
N LEU A 42 2.63 5.43 14.88
CA LEU A 42 3.57 6.22 14.10
C LEU A 42 3.72 7.62 14.68
N ALA A 43 4.86 8.24 14.40
CA ALA A 43 5.22 9.58 14.84
C ALA A 43 5.89 10.37 13.70
N PRO A 44 6.15 11.67 13.88
CA PRO A 44 6.93 12.44 12.92
C PRO A 44 8.29 11.79 12.64
N GLY A 45 8.58 11.57 11.37
CA GLY A 45 9.78 10.85 10.90
C GLY A 45 9.51 9.41 10.46
N ASP A 46 8.36 8.85 10.81
CA ASP A 46 7.92 7.54 10.33
C ASP A 46 7.17 7.63 8.98
N VAL A 47 7.00 6.48 8.34
CA VAL A 47 6.27 6.35 7.07
C VAL A 47 5.15 5.33 7.20
N ALA A 48 3.93 5.74 6.83
CA ALA A 48 2.80 4.87 6.54
C ALA A 48 2.75 4.60 5.03
N LEU A 49 2.97 3.36 4.63
CA LEU A 49 2.99 2.95 3.23
C LEU A 49 1.84 1.97 2.95
N VAL A 50 1.05 2.27 1.93
CA VAL A 50 -0.01 1.36 1.44
C VAL A 50 0.40 0.77 0.10
N VAL A 51 0.18 -0.53 -0.08
CA VAL A 51 0.12 -1.13 -1.42
C VAL A 51 -1.36 -1.36 -1.73
N SER A 52 -1.87 -0.69 -2.76
CA SER A 52 -3.25 -0.88 -3.23
C SER A 52 -3.35 -0.64 -4.71
N ARG A 53 -3.68 -1.67 -5.49
CA ARG A 53 -3.73 -1.55 -6.95
C ARG A 53 -4.84 -0.63 -7.44
N SER A 54 -6.08 -0.78 -6.94
CA SER A 54 -7.20 0.10 -7.34
C SER A 54 -7.14 1.46 -6.64
N GLY A 55 -6.58 1.48 -5.43
CA GLY A 55 -6.44 2.67 -4.61
C GLY A 55 -7.77 3.22 -4.06
N GLU A 56 -8.78 2.36 -3.89
CA GLU A 56 -10.14 2.68 -3.41
C GLU A 56 -10.46 2.07 -2.03
N ASN A 57 -9.49 1.39 -1.41
CA ASN A 57 -9.71 0.64 -0.19
C ASN A 57 -9.97 1.56 1.02
N ALA A 58 -11.15 1.45 1.63
CA ALA A 58 -11.55 2.27 2.78
C ALA A 58 -10.72 2.01 4.05
N ILE A 59 -10.27 0.77 4.28
CA ILE A 59 -9.39 0.42 5.40
C ILE A 59 -8.03 1.09 5.20
N ALA A 60 -7.49 1.02 3.98
CA ALA A 60 -6.25 1.71 3.62
C ALA A 60 -6.37 3.24 3.76
N MET A 61 -7.51 3.81 3.39
CA MET A 61 -7.76 5.25 3.55
C MET A 61 -7.72 5.61 5.03
N LYS A 62 -8.42 4.83 5.87
CA LYS A 62 -8.43 5.07 7.31
C LYS A 62 -7.04 4.92 7.94
N PHE A 63 -6.25 3.97 7.47
CA PHE A 63 -4.86 3.79 7.87
C PHE A 63 -4.01 5.04 7.58
N LEU A 64 -4.10 5.60 6.36
CA LEU A 64 -3.38 6.83 6.00
C LEU A 64 -3.86 8.05 6.79
N GLU A 65 -5.17 8.20 7.00
CA GLU A 65 -5.74 9.27 7.82
C GLU A 65 -5.17 9.26 9.24
N ILE A 66 -5.23 8.11 9.92
CA ILE A 66 -4.74 7.96 11.29
C ILE A 66 -3.22 8.25 11.33
N ALA A 67 -2.46 7.71 10.39
CA ALA A 67 -1.02 7.95 10.34
C ALA A 67 -0.68 9.44 10.18
N ARG A 68 -1.41 10.14 9.31
CA ARG A 68 -1.26 11.59 9.09
C ARG A 68 -1.64 12.39 10.33
N GLU A 69 -2.71 12.03 11.03
CA GLU A 69 -3.11 12.64 12.30
C GLU A 69 -1.99 12.55 13.36
N HIS A 70 -1.16 11.51 13.30
CA HIS A 70 0.00 11.32 14.18
C HIS A 70 1.31 11.91 13.59
N GLY A 71 1.24 12.58 12.44
CA GLY A 71 2.36 13.31 11.83
C GLY A 71 3.32 12.46 11.00
N ALA A 72 2.97 11.22 10.68
CA ALA A 72 3.76 10.36 9.81
C ALA A 72 3.60 10.74 8.33
N LEU A 73 4.64 10.48 7.53
CA LEU A 73 4.57 10.63 6.07
C LEU A 73 3.70 9.53 5.49
N THR A 74 2.73 9.89 4.66
CA THR A 74 1.84 8.94 3.99
C THR A 74 2.26 8.70 2.54
N ALA A 75 2.34 7.43 2.15
CA ALA A 75 2.68 7.03 0.80
C ALA A 75 1.79 5.89 0.31
N VAL A 76 1.55 5.84 -0.99
CA VAL A 76 0.78 4.75 -1.61
C VAL A 76 1.46 4.26 -2.89
N ILE A 77 1.53 2.95 -3.06
CA ILE A 77 1.90 2.29 -4.31
C ILE A 77 0.61 1.80 -4.98
N THR A 78 0.34 2.31 -6.17
CA THR A 78 -0.92 2.07 -6.89
C THR A 78 -0.71 2.02 -8.41
N GLY A 79 -1.57 1.26 -9.10
CA GLY A 79 -1.65 1.28 -10.57
C GLY A 79 -2.64 2.32 -11.10
N ASN A 80 -3.44 2.94 -10.22
CA ASN A 80 -4.35 4.00 -10.56
C ASN A 80 -3.91 5.32 -9.91
N PRO A 81 -3.20 6.21 -10.64
CA PRO A 81 -2.73 7.48 -10.10
C PRO A 81 -3.86 8.49 -9.80
N GLN A 82 -5.08 8.24 -10.27
CA GLN A 82 -6.25 9.08 -10.05
C GLN A 82 -7.15 8.56 -8.92
N SER A 83 -6.72 7.51 -8.20
CA SER A 83 -7.53 6.91 -7.15
C SER A 83 -7.66 7.84 -5.93
N PRO A 84 -8.66 7.62 -5.06
CA PRO A 84 -8.77 8.33 -3.79
C PRO A 84 -7.48 8.25 -2.96
N LEU A 85 -6.91 7.06 -2.78
CA LEU A 85 -5.66 6.91 -2.02
C LEU A 85 -4.47 7.67 -2.64
N ALA A 86 -4.36 7.70 -3.98
CA ALA A 86 -3.30 8.42 -4.68
C ALA A 86 -3.41 9.93 -4.49
N THR A 87 -4.64 10.44 -4.44
CA THR A 87 -4.94 11.86 -4.28
C THR A 87 -4.70 12.32 -2.84
N GLU A 88 -5.01 11.47 -1.87
CA GLU A 88 -4.90 11.82 -0.45
C GLU A 88 -3.51 11.57 0.13
N ALA A 89 -2.69 10.67 -0.41
CA ALA A 89 -1.35 10.40 0.10
C ALA A 89 -0.36 11.54 -0.18
N ASP A 90 0.58 11.80 0.73
CA ASP A 90 1.63 12.81 0.51
C ASP A 90 2.54 12.42 -0.66
N VAL A 91 2.79 11.11 -0.82
CA VAL A 91 3.65 10.56 -1.88
C VAL A 91 2.93 9.42 -2.63
N PRO A 92 2.31 9.69 -3.78
CA PRO A 92 1.81 8.64 -4.66
C PRO A 92 2.93 8.07 -5.54
N LEU A 93 3.09 6.75 -5.49
CA LEU A 93 4.02 5.96 -6.30
C LEU A 93 3.20 5.17 -7.34
N ASN A 94 3.22 5.64 -8.59
CA ASN A 94 2.53 4.98 -9.69
C ASN A 94 3.37 3.83 -10.25
N THR A 95 2.80 2.63 -10.36
CA THR A 95 3.46 1.47 -10.96
C THR A 95 3.55 1.54 -12.49
N GLY A 96 2.83 2.47 -13.12
CA GLY A 96 2.76 2.61 -14.59
C GLY A 96 1.89 1.53 -15.26
N THR A 97 1.30 0.62 -14.48
CA THR A 97 0.42 -0.43 -14.94
C THR A 97 -1.04 -0.04 -14.66
N GLY A 98 -1.74 0.40 -15.70
CA GLY A 98 -3.15 0.79 -15.58
C GLY A 98 -4.05 -0.35 -15.12
N VAL A 99 -5.16 -0.02 -14.48
CA VAL A 99 -6.18 -1.02 -14.08
C VAL A 99 -6.89 -1.54 -15.34
N GLY A 100 -6.62 -2.79 -15.72
CA GLY A 100 -7.39 -3.51 -16.74
C GLY A 100 -8.85 -3.71 -16.31
N GLY A 101 -9.77 -3.84 -17.28
CA GLY A 101 -11.22 -3.89 -17.03
C GLY A 101 -11.76 -5.25 -16.56
N SER A 102 -10.97 -6.33 -16.57
CA SER A 102 -11.45 -7.68 -16.23
C SER A 102 -10.76 -8.25 -14.99
N TRP A 103 -11.49 -8.89 -14.07
CA TRP A 103 -10.95 -9.53 -12.87
C TRP A 103 -9.87 -10.58 -13.17
N THR A 104 -9.88 -11.15 -14.38
CA THR A 104 -8.83 -12.06 -14.86
C THR A 104 -7.49 -11.34 -15.02
N ASP A 105 -7.47 -10.07 -15.45
CA ASP A 105 -6.27 -9.24 -15.44
C ASP A 105 -5.78 -8.92 -14.01
N TYR A 106 -6.61 -9.15 -12.98
CA TYR A 106 -6.29 -8.82 -11.57
C TYR A 106 -5.45 -9.92 -10.91
N PHE A 107 -5.62 -11.18 -11.34
CA PHE A 107 -4.73 -12.30 -10.99
C PHE A 107 -3.70 -12.59 -12.08
N ALA A 108 -4.10 -12.57 -13.35
CA ALA A 108 -3.26 -12.92 -14.49
C ALA A 108 -2.41 -11.76 -15.01
N GLY A 109 -2.66 -10.50 -14.62
CA GLY A 109 -1.77 -9.39 -14.95
C GLY A 109 -0.33 -9.66 -14.49
N ARG A 110 -0.17 -10.32 -13.34
CA ARG A 110 1.15 -10.74 -12.83
C ARG A 110 1.81 -11.87 -13.65
N SER A 111 1.02 -12.71 -14.33
CA SER A 111 1.55 -13.74 -15.24
C SER A 111 1.70 -13.24 -16.68
N SER A 112 0.93 -12.25 -17.11
CA SER A 112 1.09 -11.59 -18.42
C SER A 112 2.35 -10.71 -18.47
N ASP A 113 2.74 -10.06 -17.36
CA ASP A 113 3.97 -9.24 -17.30
C ASP A 113 5.27 -10.09 -17.36
N THR A 114 5.18 -11.41 -17.33
CA THR A 114 6.31 -12.34 -17.56
C THR A 114 6.25 -13.03 -18.92
N LEU A 115 5.24 -12.75 -19.74
CA LEU A 115 5.05 -13.26 -21.09
C LEU A 115 4.98 -12.12 -22.10
N VAL A 116 6.00 -11.26 -22.10
CA VAL A 116 6.42 -10.48 -23.28
C VAL A 116 7.93 -10.50 -23.36
#